data_AF-A0AAW8QAM1-F1
#
_entry.id   AF-A0AAW8QAM1-F1
#
_cell.length_a   1.000
_cell.length_b   1.000
_cell.length_c   1.000
_cell.angle_alpha   90.00
_cell.angle_beta   90.00
_cell.angle_gamma   90.00
#
_symmetry.space_group_name_H-M   'P 1'
#
loop_
_entity.id
_entity.type
_entity.pdbx_description
1 polymer ?
#
loop_
_entity_poly.entity_id
_entity_poly.type
_entity_poly.pdbx_seq_one_letter_code
_entity_poly.pdbx_strand_id
1 'polypeptide(L)' 'MEPVFSEVTIKNEPGSNVLTNRYIDGKCTWFREDGSICEVASYLMGMLHGENVVYNLDGTIKSYVYYSFGKPLKS' A
#
# COMPACT_ATOMS: atom_id res chain seq x y z
N MET A 1 11.48 -6.29 -1.44
CA MET A 1 11.16 -5.35 -2.54
C MET A 1 11.01 -3.99 -1.89
N GLU A 2 11.75 -2.99 -2.36
CA GLU A 2 11.65 -1.62 -1.82
C GLU A 2 10.26 -1.05 -2.15
N PRO A 3 9.59 -0.35 -1.22
CA PRO A 3 8.32 0.30 -1.50
C PRO A 3 8.52 1.39 -2.57
N VAL A 4 7.68 1.38 -3.61
CA VAL A 4 7.65 2.47 -4.59
C VAL A 4 6.83 3.61 -4.00
N PHE A 5 7.36 4.82 -4.05
CA PHE A 5 6.66 6.01 -3.61
C PHE A 5 6.36 6.90 -4.81
N SER A 6 5.11 7.35 -4.89
CA SER A 6 4.65 8.28 -5.90
C SER A 6 4.43 9.64 -5.23
N GLU A 7 4.87 10.71 -5.90
CA GLU A 7 4.72 12.10 -5.45
C GLU A 7 3.65 12.79 -6.29
N VAL A 8 2.66 13.42 -5.64
CA VAL A 8 1.70 14.30 -6.31
C VAL A 8 1.90 15.72 -5.84
N THR A 9 2.14 16.59 -6.82
CA THR A 9 2.26 18.03 -6.65
C THR A 9 0.93 18.67 -7.02
N ILE A 10 0.16 19.15 -6.04
CA ILE A 10 -1.03 19.97 -6.32
C ILE A 10 -0.59 21.43 -6.37
N LYS A 11 -0.73 22.06 -7.54
CA LYS A 11 -0.49 23.50 -7.73
C LYS A 11 -1.82 24.21 -7.85
N ASN A 12 -2.29 24.84 -6.77
CA ASN A 12 -3.45 25.71 -6.82
C ASN A 12 -3.01 27.14 -7.20
N GLU A 13 -2.88 27.42 -8.51
CA GLU A 13 -2.54 28.75 -9.06
C GLU A 13 -1.07 29.26 -8.87
N PRO A 14 -0.61 30.20 -9.73
CA PRO A 14 0.72 30.78 -9.63
C PRO A 14 0.85 31.63 -8.36
N GLY A 15 1.60 31.12 -7.38
CA GLY A 15 1.85 31.80 -6.10
C GLY A 15 1.39 31.05 -4.85
N SER A 16 0.66 29.94 -4.99
CA SER A 16 0.25 29.14 -3.83
C SER A 16 1.27 28.08 -3.42
N ASN A 17 1.29 27.80 -2.12
CA ASN A 17 2.08 26.77 -1.47
C ASN A 17 1.95 25.42 -2.21
N VAL A 18 3.09 24.86 -2.63
CA VAL A 18 3.16 23.53 -3.21
C VAL A 18 2.93 22.50 -2.11
N LEU A 19 1.80 21.81 -2.16
CA LEU A 19 1.55 20.64 -1.33
C LEU A 19 2.03 19.40 -2.10
N THR A 20 3.21 18.90 -1.71
CA THR A 20 3.70 17.59 -2.18
C THR A 20 3.25 16.55 -1.18
N ASN A 21 2.33 15.68 -1.60
CA ASN A 21 1.97 14.50 -0.80
C ASN A 21 2.68 13.28 -1.39
N ARG A 22 3.40 12.54 -0.54
CA ARG A 22 4.09 11.31 -0.92
C ARG A 22 3.26 10.13 -0.43
N TYR A 23 2.91 9.23 -1.34
CA TYR A 23 2.15 8.03 -1.01
C TYR A 23 2.84 6.78 -1.55
N ILE A 24 2.53 5.65 -0.92
CA ILE A 24 2.99 4.33 -1.35
C ILE A 24 2.20 3.93 -2.60
N ASP A 25 2.90 3.35 -3.57
CA ASP A 25 2.34 2.89 -4.82
C ASP A 25 2.96 1.53 -5.19
N GLY A 26 2.20 0.70 -5.91
CA GLY A 26 2.64 -0.64 -6.29
C GLY A 26 2.73 -1.64 -5.13
N LYS A 27 3.51 -2.71 -5.36
CA LYS A 27 3.59 -3.86 -4.44
C LYS A 27 4.56 -3.59 -3.30
N CYS A 28 4.09 -3.83 -2.08
CA CYS A 28 4.85 -3.66 -0.84
C CYS A 28 4.85 -4.94 -0.01
N THR A 29 5.92 -5.15 0.74
CA THR A 29 6.06 -6.25 1.70
C THR A 29 6.35 -5.66 3.06
N TRP A 30 5.49 -5.97 4.02
CA TRP A 30 5.61 -5.56 5.41
C TRP A 30 6.20 -6.71 6.22
N PHE A 31 7.13 -6.36 7.10
CA PHE A 31 7.85 -7.30 7.95
C PHE A 31 7.53 -7.02 9.42
N ARG A 32 7.58 -8.06 10.25
CA ARG A 32 7.53 -7.96 11.70
C ARG A 32 8.89 -7.53 12.24
N GLU A 33 8.96 -7.29 13.55
CA GLU A 33 10.21 -6.96 14.25
C GLU A 33 11.28 -8.04 14.11
N ASP A 34 10.87 -9.32 14.01
CA ASP A 34 11.77 -10.46 13.81
C ASP A 34 12.23 -10.66 12.35
N GLY A 35 11.78 -9.78 11.42
CA GLY A 35 12.09 -9.86 10.00
C GLY A 35 11.24 -10.84 9.20
N SER A 36 10.29 -11.55 9.83
CA SER A 36 9.33 -12.39 9.10
C SER A 36 8.28 -11.54 8.38
N ILE A 37 7.73 -12.06 7.28
CA ILE A 37 6.68 -11.35 6.52
C ILE A 37 5.37 -11.38 7.31
N CYS A 38 4.73 -10.23 7.48
CA CYS A 38 3.37 -10.15 8.01
C CYS A 38 2.33 -9.87 6.93
N GLU A 39 2.69 -9.15 5.85
CA GLU A 39 1.75 -8.75 4.82
C GLU A 39 2.44 -8.46 3.47
N VAL A 40 1.78 -8.83 2.38
CA VAL A 40 2.15 -8.41 1.01
C VAL A 40 0.93 -7.76 0.40
N ALA A 41 1.06 -6.50 0.00
CA ALA A 41 -0.07 -5.66 -0.38
C ALA A 41 0.25 -4.83 -1.62
N SER A 42 -0.75 -4.65 -2.48
CA SER A 42 -0.68 -3.74 -3.62
C SER A 42 -1.38 -2.43 -3.29
N TYR A 43 -0.73 -1.30 -3.58
CA TYR A 43 -1.26 0.03 -3.36
C TYR A 43 -1.40 0.79 -4.69
N LEU A 44 -2.38 1.68 -4.74
CA LEU A 44 -2.55 2.69 -5.78
C LEU A 44 -2.97 4.00 -5.12
N MET A 45 -2.21 5.07 -5.35
CA MET A 45 -2.48 6.38 -4.74
C MET A 45 -2.56 6.35 -3.20
N GLY A 46 -1.73 5.51 -2.56
CA GLY A 46 -1.71 5.34 -1.10
C GLY A 46 -2.84 4.48 -0.54
N MET A 47 -3.72 3.92 -1.37
CA MET A 47 -4.81 3.04 -0.94
C MET A 47 -4.57 1.61 -1.38
N LEU A 48 -5.02 0.62 -0.60
CA LEU A 48 -5.01 -0.78 -1.03
C LEU A 48 -5.78 -0.95 -2.35
N HIS A 49 -5.13 -1.50 -3.35
CA HIS A 49 -5.70 -1.72 -4.67
C HIS A 49 -5.01 -2.92 -5.34
N GLY A 50 -5.76 -3.99 -5.59
CA GLY A 50 -5.24 -5.29 -6.04
C GLY A 50 -5.13 -6.28 -4.89
N GLU A 51 -4.15 -7.18 -4.97
CA GLU A 51 -3.98 -8.27 -4.02
C GLU A 51 -3.48 -7.79 -2.65
N ASN A 52 -4.05 -8.37 -1.60
CA ASN A 52 -3.58 -8.26 -0.23
C ASN A 52 -3.52 -9.64 0.42
N VAL A 53 -2.33 -10.01 0.92
CA VAL A 53 -2.06 -11.28 1.58
C VAL A 53 -1.51 -11.01 2.96
N VAL A 54 -2.19 -11.51 3.99
CA VAL A 54 -1.74 -11.39 5.39
C VAL A 54 -1.32 -12.77 5.87
N TYR A 55 -0.22 -12.82 6.61
CA TYR A 55 0.38 -14.06 7.10
C TYR A 55 0.25 -14.18 8.62
N ASN A 56 0.13 -15.41 9.11
CA ASN A 56 0.24 -15.76 10.52
C ASN A 56 1.71 -15.72 10.98
N LEU A 57 1.97 -15.95 12.27
CA LEU A 57 3.32 -16.03 12.82
C LEU A 57 4.11 -17.24 12.30
N ASP A 58 3.41 -18.33 11.96
CA ASP A 58 3.99 -19.55 11.40
C ASP A 58 4.24 -19.46 9.87
N GLY A 59 3.95 -18.31 9.25
CA GLY A 59 4.09 -18.09 7.81
C GLY A 59 2.93 -18.61 6.97
N THR A 60 1.89 -19.22 7.57
CA THR A 60 0.69 -19.62 6.84
C THR A 60 -0.15 -18.41 6.43
N ILE A 61 -0.91 -18.52 5.34
CA ILE A 61 -1.81 -17.45 4.89
C ILE A 61 -2.97 -17.32 5.88
N LYS A 62 -3.08 -16.15 6.51
CA LYS A 62 -4.19 -15.78 7.38
C LYS A 62 -5.38 -15.28 6.57
N SER A 63 -5.13 -14.45 5.56
CA SER A 63 -6.17 -13.94 4.66
C SER A 63 -5.59 -13.58 3.30
N TYR A 64 -6.43 -13.74 2.28
CA TYR A 64 -6.14 -13.33 0.92
C TYR A 64 -7.38 -12.63 0.36
N VAL A 65 -7.26 -11.32 0.09
CA VAL A 65 -8.38 -10.46 -0.28
C VAL A 65 -7.95 -9.52 -1.40
N TYR A 66 -8.82 -9.31 -2.39
CA TYR A 66 -8.62 -8.25 -3.38
C TYR A 66 -9.27 -6.95 -2.91
N TYR A 67 -8.61 -5.83 -3.12
CA TYR A 67 -9.11 -4.50 -2.79
C TYR A 67 -9.27 -3.65 -4.05
N SER A 68 -10.24 -2.73 -4.02
CA SER A 68 -10.34 -1.62 -4.97
C SER A 68 -10.48 -0.32 -4.20
N PHE A 69 -9.44 0.52 -4.26
CA PHE A 69 -9.38 1.82 -3.60
C PHE A 69 -9.77 1.78 -2.12
N GLY A 70 -9.09 0.90 -1.36
CA GLY A 70 -9.27 0.72 0.07
C GLY A 70 -10.48 -0.14 0.47
N LYS A 71 -11.33 -0.55 -0.47
CA LYS A 71 -12.49 -1.39 -0.19
C LYS A 71 -12.22 -2.85 -0.57
N PRO A 72 -12.48 -3.82 0.33
CA PRO A 72 -12.35 -5.22 0.00
C PRO A 72 -13.43 -5.60 -1.02
N LEU A 73 -13.02 -6.25 -2.10
CA LEU A 73 -13.90 -6.92 -3.03
C LEU A 73 -14.37 -8.21 -2.35
N LYS A 74 -15.61 -8.21 -1.86
CA LYS A 74 -16.26 -9.44 -1.40
C LYS A 74 -16.69 -10.23 -2.63
N SER A 75 -16.39 -11.53 -2.65
CA SER A 75 -17.03 -12.47 -3.58
C SER A 75 -18.49 -12.67 -3.22
#